data_AF-A0A2K6UJT4-F1
#
_entry.id   AF-A0A2K6UJT4-F1
#
_cell.length_a   1.000
_cell.length_b   1.000
_cell.length_c   1.000
_cell.angle_alpha   90.00
_cell.angle_beta   90.00
_cell.angle_gamma   90.00
#
_symmetry.space_group_name_H-M   'P 1'
#
loop_
_entity.id
_entity.type
_entity.pdbx_description
1 polymer ?
#
loop_
_entity_poly.entity_id
_entity_poly.type
_entity_poly.pdbx_seq_one_letter_code
_entity_poly.pdbx_strand_id
1 'polypeptide(L)'
;MQSVMDCLYAKYIPCITDCVMAEIEKLGQKYRVALRITKEPRFEQLPCTHKGTYADDCLVQRVTQPKCYIVATVDQDLKRRICKIPGVPIMYISNHRYNTERISFCYGRPKFSIL
;
A
#
# COMPACT_ATOMS: atom_id res chain seq x y z
N MET A 1 -9.82 -8.61 -7.00
CA MET A 1 -9.59 -7.20 -6.62
C MET A 1 -10.89 -6.36 -6.49
N GLN A 2 -12.04 -6.90 -6.92
CA GLN A 2 -13.37 -6.31 -6.71
C GLN A 2 -13.61 -5.84 -5.25
N SER A 3 -13.17 -6.65 -4.29
CA SER A 3 -13.37 -6.42 -2.86
C SER A 3 -12.72 -5.15 -2.29
N VAL A 4 -11.70 -4.60 -2.95
CA VAL A 4 -11.13 -3.28 -2.58
C VAL A 4 -11.99 -2.14 -3.12
N MET A 5 -12.57 -2.30 -4.32
CA MET A 5 -13.55 -1.35 -4.86
C MET A 5 -14.82 -1.34 -3.99
N ASP A 6 -15.25 -2.51 -3.51
CA ASP A 6 -16.42 -2.65 -2.64
C ASP A 6 -16.19 -1.98 -1.27
N CYS A 7 -14.95 -1.94 -0.79
CA CYS A 7 -14.58 -1.29 0.47
C CYS A 7 -14.49 0.24 0.32
N LEU A 8 -13.89 0.73 -0.76
CA LEU A 8 -13.64 2.16 -0.97
C LEU A 8 -14.76 2.88 -1.74
N TYR A 9 -15.67 2.13 -2.37
CA TYR A 9 -16.70 2.62 -3.30
C TYR A 9 -16.15 3.58 -4.38
N ALA A 10 -14.87 3.42 -4.74
CA ALA A 10 -14.15 4.34 -5.61
C ALA A 10 -13.14 3.61 -6.50
N LYS A 11 -12.77 4.26 -7.61
CA LYS A 11 -11.66 3.78 -8.45
C LYS A 11 -10.35 3.94 -7.69
N TYR A 12 -9.62 2.85 -7.57
CA TYR A 12 -8.29 2.84 -7.00
C TYR A 12 -7.25 2.42 -8.04
N ILE A 13 -6.01 2.78 -7.77
CA ILE A 13 -4.83 2.40 -8.53
C ILE A 13 -3.90 1.70 -7.53
N PRO A 14 -3.68 0.39 -7.67
CA PRO A 14 -2.72 -0.28 -6.81
C PRO A 14 -1.31 0.13 -7.25
N CYS A 15 -0.47 0.45 -6.27
CA CYS A 15 0.88 0.90 -6.46
C CYS A 15 1.81 -0.04 -5.70
N ILE A 16 2.99 -0.31 -6.26
CA ILE A 16 4.06 -1.01 -5.54
C ILE A 16 5.36 -0.24 -5.65
N THR A 17 6.13 -0.24 -4.57
CA THR A 17 7.46 0.36 -4.53
C THR A 17 8.54 -0.66 -4.93
N ASP A 18 9.60 -0.21 -5.59
CA ASP A 18 10.72 -1.08 -5.98
C ASP A 18 11.34 -1.84 -4.79
N CYS A 19 11.34 -1.22 -3.61
CA CYS A 19 11.88 -1.84 -2.40
C CYS A 19 11.02 -3.00 -1.90
N VAL A 20 9.69 -2.86 -1.91
CA VAL A 20 8.77 -3.97 -1.59
C VAL A 20 8.90 -5.07 -2.64
N MET A 21 9.05 -4.70 -3.91
CA MET A 21 9.26 -5.68 -4.98
C MET A 21 10.54 -6.50 -4.76
N ALA A 22 11.64 -5.82 -4.44
CA ALA A 22 12.92 -6.45 -4.13
C ALA A 22 12.85 -7.34 -2.87
N GLU A 23 12.06 -6.94 -1.86
CA GLU A 23 11.85 -7.73 -0.65
C GLU A 23 11.06 -9.02 -0.94
N ILE A 24 9.98 -8.95 -1.72
CA ILE A 24 9.22 -10.12 -2.14
C ILE A 24 10.10 -11.07 -2.98
N GLU A 25 10.97 -10.54 -3.84
CA GLU A 25 11.92 -11.35 -4.62
C GLU A 25 12.92 -12.09 -3.72
N LYS A 26 13.37 -11.47 -2.61
CA LYS A 26 14.24 -12.10 -1.59
C LYS A 26 13.55 -13.20 -0.79
N LEU A 27 12.25 -13.07 -0.51
CA LEU A 27 11.46 -14.07 0.22
C LEU A 27 11.28 -15.40 -0.56
N GLY A 28 11.66 -15.42 -1.84
CA GLY A 28 11.87 -16.64 -2.62
C GLY A 28 10.59 -17.36 -3.03
N GLN A 29 10.64 -18.70 -3.11
CA GLN A 29 9.60 -19.49 -3.79
C GLN A 29 8.22 -19.43 -3.11
N LYS A 30 8.16 -19.18 -1.80
CA LYS A 30 6.91 -19.10 -1.03
C LYS A 30 5.98 -17.99 -1.53
N TYR A 31 6.53 -16.92 -2.10
CA TYR A 31 5.78 -15.75 -2.57
C TYR A 31 5.73 -15.63 -4.10
N ARG A 32 5.99 -16.71 -4.84
CA ARG A 32 5.93 -16.72 -6.32
C ARG A 32 4.60 -16.24 -6.90
N VAL A 33 3.49 -16.56 -6.23
CA VAL A 33 2.16 -16.11 -6.66
C VAL A 33 2.03 -14.60 -6.48
N ALA A 34 2.49 -14.06 -5.34
CA ALA A 34 2.52 -12.63 -5.10
C ALA A 34 3.38 -11.91 -6.15
N LEU A 35 4.58 -12.42 -6.46
CA LEU A 35 5.45 -11.86 -7.50
C LEU A 35 4.79 -11.79 -8.88
N ARG A 36 3.96 -12.77 -9.24
CA ARG A 36 3.23 -12.76 -10.52
C ARG A 36 2.13 -11.70 -10.53
N ILE A 37 1.34 -11.62 -9.45
CA ILE A 37 0.25 -10.64 -9.31
C ILE A 37 0.81 -9.22 -9.35
N THR A 38 1.90 -8.98 -8.65
CA THR A 38 2.56 -7.69 -8.56
C THR A 38 3.13 -7.21 -9.90
N LYS A 39 3.54 -8.13 -10.78
CA LYS A 39 4.05 -7.80 -12.13
C LYS A 39 2.94 -7.55 -13.15
N GLU A 40 1.66 -7.66 -12.77
CA GLU A 40 0.56 -7.34 -13.68
C GLU A 40 0.54 -5.84 -14.01
N PRO A 41 0.17 -5.44 -15.25
CA PRO A 41 0.14 -4.04 -15.70
C PRO A 41 -0.92 -3.18 -14.98
N ARG A 42 -1.70 -3.78 -14.08
CA ARG A 42 -2.67 -3.09 -13.23
C ARG A 42 -2.00 -2.37 -12.07
N PHE A 43 -0.80 -2.79 -11.68
CA PHE A 43 -0.01 -2.18 -10.63
C PHE A 43 0.89 -1.09 -11.21
N GLU A 44 0.84 0.10 -10.62
CA GLU A 44 1.79 1.16 -10.92
C GLU A 44 3.07 0.94 -10.09
N GLN A 45 4.20 0.75 -10.77
CA GLN A 45 5.49 0.65 -10.10
C GLN A 45 6.03 2.05 -9.80
N LEU A 46 6.34 2.30 -8.53
CA LEU A 46 6.81 3.58 -8.04
C LEU A 46 8.32 3.52 -7.73
N PRO A 47 9.15 4.26 -8.49
CA PRO A 47 10.59 4.16 -8.39
C PRO A 47 11.11 4.63 -7.03
N CYS A 48 12.06 3.92 -6.45
CA CYS A 48 12.66 4.28 -5.15
C CYS A 48 14.08 4.85 -5.33
N THR A 49 14.39 5.95 -4.62
CA THR A 49 15.69 6.64 -4.73
C THR A 49 16.62 6.38 -3.55
N HIS A 50 16.27 5.47 -2.64
CA HIS A 50 17.05 5.17 -1.45
C HIS A 50 17.99 3.98 -1.65
N LYS A 51 19.11 3.95 -0.90
CA LYS A 51 20.00 2.79 -0.85
C LYS A 51 19.49 1.80 0.19
N GLY A 52 19.29 0.55 -0.19
CA GLY A 52 18.79 -0.52 0.68
C GLY A 52 17.37 -0.96 0.34
N THR A 53 16.94 -2.08 0.92
CA THR A 53 15.64 -2.73 0.63
C THR A 53 14.70 -2.73 1.83
N TYR A 54 14.84 -1.79 2.76
CA TYR A 54 13.95 -1.73 3.92
C TYR A 54 12.67 -0.96 3.53
N ALA A 55 11.60 -1.70 3.27
CA ALA A 55 10.36 -1.16 2.72
C ALA A 55 9.64 -0.22 3.69
N ASP A 56 9.68 -0.50 5.00
CA ASP A 56 8.95 0.28 6.01
C ASP A 56 9.35 1.75 6.02
N ASP A 57 10.66 2.04 5.98
CA ASP A 57 11.18 3.40 5.98
C ASP A 57 10.81 4.13 4.68
N CYS A 58 10.88 3.42 3.55
CA CYS A 58 10.46 3.96 2.27
C CYS A 58 8.98 4.35 2.27
N LEU A 59 8.12 3.46 2.77
CA LEU A 59 6.68 3.69 2.85
C LEU A 59 6.38 4.87 3.75
N VAL A 60 6.98 4.94 4.94
CA VAL A 60 6.81 6.06 5.89
C VAL A 60 7.24 7.39 5.26
N GLN A 61 8.40 7.43 4.60
CA GLN A 61 8.88 8.64 3.93
C GLN A 61 7.96 9.05 2.77
N ARG A 62 7.44 8.07 2.02
CA ARG A 62 6.57 8.30 0.86
C ARG A 62 5.19 8.83 1.25
N VAL A 63 4.60 8.32 2.33
CA VAL A 63 3.30 8.81 2.82
C VAL A 63 3.40 10.16 3.54
N THR A 64 4.60 10.56 3.97
CA THR A 64 4.85 11.88 4.56
C THR A 64 4.87 12.99 3.49
N GLN A 65 5.17 12.67 2.23
CA GLN A 65 5.12 13.63 1.13
C GLN A 65 3.67 14.02 0.81
N PRO A 66 3.41 15.20 0.17
CA PRO A 66 2.06 15.74 -0.06
C PRO A 66 1.21 14.99 -1.11
N LYS A 67 1.28 13.65 -1.14
CA LYS A 67 0.50 12.77 -1.99
C LYS A 67 -0.43 11.93 -1.12
N CYS A 68 -1.69 11.83 -1.52
CA CYS A 68 -2.69 11.03 -0.81
C CYS A 68 -2.52 9.55 -1.19
N TYR A 69 -1.94 8.75 -0.29
CA TYR A 69 -1.85 7.30 -0.41
C TYR A 69 -2.70 6.63 0.67
N ILE A 70 -3.30 5.49 0.33
CA ILE A 70 -3.85 4.54 1.30
C ILE A 70 -2.82 3.45 1.48
N VAL A 71 -2.40 3.15 2.70
CA VAL A 71 -1.43 2.07 2.92
C VAL A 71 -2.15 0.78 3.25
N ALA A 72 -1.93 -0.26 2.45
CA ALA A 72 -2.41 -1.60 2.70
C ALA A 72 -1.36 -2.41 3.46
N THR A 73 -1.52 -2.57 4.78
CA THR A 73 -0.60 -3.36 5.58
C THR A 73 -1.30 -4.15 6.67
N VAL A 74 -0.76 -5.34 6.96
CA VAL A 74 -1.16 -6.20 8.09
C VAL A 74 -0.12 -6.13 9.22
N ASP A 75 1.01 -5.46 8.99
CA ASP A 75 2.09 -5.32 9.97
C ASP A 75 1.69 -4.31 11.07
N GLN A 76 1.77 -4.75 12.33
CA GLN A 76 1.41 -3.93 13.48
C GLN A 76 2.40 -2.80 13.75
N ASP A 77 3.70 -3.02 13.53
CA ASP A 77 4.72 -2.00 13.77
C ASP A 77 4.70 -0.95 12.67
N LEU A 78 4.54 -1.35 11.41
CA LEU A 78 4.31 -0.39 10.32
C LEU A 78 3.03 0.40 10.54
N LYS A 79 1.94 -0.25 10.97
CA LYS A 79 0.69 0.41 11.34
C LYS A 79 0.92 1.44 12.44
N ARG A 80 1.63 1.10 13.52
CA ARG A 80 1.96 2.05 14.61
C ARG A 80 2.77 3.25 14.10
N ARG A 81 3.69 3.05 13.15
CA ARG A 81 4.50 4.13 12.55
C ARG A 81 3.64 5.06 11.70
N ILE A 82 2.82 4.52 10.80
CA ILE A 82 1.92 5.31 9.92
C ILE A 82 0.82 5.99 10.72
N CYS A 83 0.34 5.36 11.80
CA CYS A 83 -0.66 5.92 12.71
C CYS A 83 -0.21 7.24 13.36
N LYS A 84 1.09 7.54 13.40
CA LYS A 84 1.61 8.83 13.87
C LYS A 84 1.43 9.96 12.84
N ILE A 85 1.25 9.63 11.57
CA ILE A 85 1.12 10.59 10.47
C ILE A 85 -0.37 10.92 10.28
N PRO A 86 -0.79 12.19 10.44
CA PRO A 86 -2.18 12.58 10.22
C PRO A 86 -2.54 12.53 8.73
N GLY A 87 -3.77 12.11 8.42
CA GLY A 87 -4.32 12.13 7.05
C GLY A 87 -3.96 10.92 6.18
N VAL A 88 -3.25 9.92 6.72
CA VAL A 88 -2.95 8.67 6.01
C VAL A 88 -3.92 7.56 6.47
N PRO A 89 -4.86 7.12 5.62
CA PRO A 89 -5.73 5.99 5.92
C PRO A 89 -4.97 4.66 5.78
N ILE A 90 -5.33 3.68 6.61
CA ILE A 90 -4.71 2.36 6.65
C ILE A 90 -5.75 1.32 6.28
N MET A 91 -5.44 0.46 5.31
CA MET A 91 -6.26 -0.68 4.91
C MET A 91 -5.62 -1.98 5.39
N TYR A 92 -6.41 -2.89 5.93
CA TYR A 92 -5.95 -4.20 6.38
C TYR A 92 -6.99 -5.27 6.07
N ILE A 93 -6.55 -6.52 6.07
CA ILE A 93 -7.42 -7.68 5.83
C ILE A 93 -7.84 -8.25 7.18
N SER A 94 -9.14 -8.39 7.39
CA SER A 94 -9.72 -9.05 8.58
C SER A 94 -10.94 -9.87 8.16
N ASN A 95 -11.05 -11.11 8.64
CA ASN A 95 -12.16 -12.02 8.32
C ASN A 95 -12.47 -12.11 6.82
N HIS A 96 -11.43 -12.23 5.98
CA HIS A 96 -11.53 -12.25 4.51
C HIS A 96 -12.15 -11.00 3.86
N ARG A 97 -12.28 -9.89 4.60
CA ARG A 97 -12.75 -8.60 4.12
C ARG A 97 -11.66 -7.54 4.24
N TYR A 98 -11.65 -6.60 3.31
CA TYR A 98 -10.82 -5.40 3.43
C TYR A 98 -11.53 -4.41 4.33
N ASN A 99 -10.84 -4.03 5.40
CA ASN A 99 -11.30 -3.01 6.32
C ASN A 99 -10.35 -1.82 6.24
N THR A 100 -10.90 -0.65 6.48
CA THR A 100 -10.17 0.62 6.44
C THR A 100 -10.31 1.32 7.77
N GLU A 101 -9.18 1.84 8.25
CA GLU A 101 -9.10 2.69 9.43
C GLU A 101 -8.78 4.12 9.00
N ARG A 102 -9.37 5.09 9.73
CA ARG A 102 -9.12 6.53 9.56
C ARG A 102 -9.46 7.07 8.17
N ILE A 103 -10.59 6.66 7.61
CA ILE A 103 -11.21 7.41 6.51
C ILE A 103 -11.93 8.62 7.09
N SER A 104 -11.18 9.65 7.47
CA SER A 104 -11.75 11.00 7.54
C SER A 104 -11.96 11.44 6.10
N PHE A 105 -13.21 11.44 5.64
CA PHE A 105 -13.62 11.65 4.25
C PHE A 105 -12.79 12.72 3.53
N CYS A 106 -11.84 12.29 2.69
CA CYS A 106 -11.19 13.14 1.70
C CYS A 106 -12.16 13.33 0.51
N TYR A 107 -13.26 14.06 0.72
CA TYR A 107 -14.15 14.50 -0.35
C TYR A 107 -13.34 15.30 -1.38
N GLY A 108 -13.19 14.78 -2.61
CA GLY A 108 -12.70 15.58 -3.75
C GLY A 108 -11.54 15.02 -4.58
N ARG A 109 -10.93 13.87 -4.24
CA ARG A 109 -9.94 13.23 -5.13
C ARG A 109 -10.52 11.99 -5.82
N PRO A 110 -10.64 11.96 -7.16
CA PRO A 110 -11.28 10.87 -7.90
C PRO A 110 -10.41 9.61 -8.06
N LYS A 111 -9.16 9.62 -7.57
CA LYS A 111 -8.21 8.52 -7.71
C LYS A 111 -7.47 8.30 -6.40
N PHE A 112 -7.60 7.10 -5.83
CA PHE A 112 -6.85 6.67 -4.65
C PHE A 112 -5.71 5.74 -5.09
N SER A 113 -4.48 6.07 -4.69
CA SER A 113 -3.33 5.18 -4.87
C SER A 113 -3.15 4.34 -3.61
N ILE A 114 -3.15 3.02 -3.76
CA ILE A 114 -2.99 2.07 -2.65
C ILE A 114 -1.55 1.54 -2.68
N LEU A 115 -0.78 1.80 -1.62
CA LEU A 115 0.58 1.30 -1.41
C LEU A 115 0.58 -0.05 -0.70
#